data_AF-A0A964YNJ9-F1
#
_entry.id   AF-A0A964YNJ9-F1
#
_cell.length_a   1.000
_cell.length_b   1.000
_cell.length_c   1.000
_cell.angle_alpha   90.00
_cell.angle_beta   90.00
_cell.angle_gamma   90.00
#
_symmetry.space_group_name_H-M   'P 1'
#
loop_
_entity.id
_entity.type
_entity.pdbx_description
1 polymer ?
#
loop_
_entity_poly.entity_id
_entity_poly.type
_entity_poly.pdbx_seq_one_letter_code
_entity_poly.pdbx_strand_id
1 'polypeptide(L)'
;MGGTQNAGGAGQGAGSLGQGGHKSGDGGGGGGGYYGGGASYNDDGGGGGSSYIGGVINGITIAGNAIMPNPNGGTMTGNVGNGWVKVSWPDTACNGNIPFVIQYEGAMSSVLPIVKLTTLNNPINNDVKVPVKMEIIDHGIGQLNYANDTNFSYEGTIMTEWQGFTGPYYPKKNYDFDLIDGQGNKIDTSLLGLPAENDWIFKAEYLDNTLLKNSVAYYFSRQMGRYAPRTRHCEIFLDGNYIGVYTLTEKIKRDNDRLDIAKMTSADTVGSALTGGYIIEMNINGAPAAWNSVYPPINNATSPHAVEFKYVYPKADSILPVQGNYIKTYVDSFENALNGANFTNDSLGYRAWIDVSTFIDFLIVNEFTMNYDSYGRSTYMYKEKDTDGGKLCIGPPWDYDRAMDSPPSSGWVWENCHPLWPFPFWWSKMYTDSVYRHELACRWFSLRENELANGKFMAFIDSTANLLYQGPAERNYATWQTLNGISYPQQVLNLKMFMYQRLTWIDEILTPFGAELPLVQIPEDT
;
A
#
# COMPACT_ATOMS: atom_id res chain seq x y z
N MET A 1 -11.72 34.73 2.28
CA MET A 1 -10.39 35.07 1.73
C MET A 1 -9.36 34.50 2.69
N GLY A 2 -8.60 33.51 2.25
CA GLY A 2 -7.53 32.88 3.04
C GLY A 2 -6.30 33.79 3.12
N GLY A 3 -5.65 33.82 4.28
CA GLY A 3 -4.37 34.47 4.48
C GLY A 3 -3.34 33.45 4.95
N THR A 4 -2.33 33.23 4.12
CA THR A 4 -1.07 32.55 4.47
C THR A 4 -0.29 33.43 5.45
N GLN A 5 0.25 32.87 6.54
CA GLN A 5 1.13 33.61 7.45
C GLN A 5 2.60 33.20 7.19
N ASN A 6 3.38 34.14 6.66
CA ASN A 6 4.76 33.92 6.17
C ASN A 6 5.87 34.27 7.20
N ALA A 7 5.55 34.51 8.47
CA ALA A 7 6.55 34.65 9.53
C ALA A 7 5.91 34.56 10.93
N GLY A 8 6.67 34.01 11.90
CA GLY A 8 6.34 34.09 13.33
C GLY A 8 6.57 35.51 13.88
N GLY A 9 5.68 35.98 14.75
CA GLY A 9 5.77 37.31 15.36
C GLY A 9 7.03 37.51 16.19
N ALA A 10 7.58 38.72 16.14
CA ALA A 10 8.72 39.15 16.94
C ALA A 10 8.31 39.37 18.41
N GLY A 11 8.48 38.34 19.23
CA GLY A 11 8.36 38.36 20.69
C GLY A 11 9.41 37.42 21.29
N GLN A 12 9.95 37.74 22.46
CA GLN A 12 11.22 37.19 22.95
C GLN A 12 11.23 35.65 23.06
N GLY A 13 11.98 35.01 22.15
CA GLY A 13 12.33 33.59 22.18
C GLY A 13 11.71 32.80 21.01
N ALA A 14 12.54 32.24 20.13
CA ALA A 14 12.10 31.30 19.11
C ALA A 14 11.71 29.96 19.77
N GLY A 15 10.42 29.62 19.77
CA GLY A 15 9.94 28.30 20.16
C GLY A 15 10.23 27.26 19.07
N SER A 16 10.72 26.08 19.46
CA SER A 16 10.85 24.91 18.58
C SER A 16 9.49 24.23 18.40
N LEU A 17 9.26 23.64 17.22
CA LEU A 17 8.11 22.77 16.95
C LEU A 17 8.00 21.68 18.02
N GLY A 18 6.83 21.59 18.67
CA GLY A 18 6.44 20.44 19.50
C GLY A 18 6.70 20.51 21.00
N GLN A 19 7.12 21.64 21.59
CA GLN A 19 7.17 21.77 23.06
C GLN A 19 6.63 23.11 23.57
N GLY A 20 5.69 23.05 24.52
CA GLY A 20 5.24 24.21 25.29
C GLY A 20 6.28 24.62 26.34
N GLY A 21 6.60 25.92 26.41
CA GLY A 21 7.58 26.45 27.35
C GLY A 21 7.15 26.30 28.81
N HIS A 22 8.08 25.88 29.66
CA HIS A 22 7.85 25.67 31.09
C HIS A 22 8.26 26.92 31.89
N LYS A 23 7.36 27.90 32.06
CA LYS A 23 7.53 28.97 33.05
C LYS A 23 6.20 29.40 33.66
N SER A 24 6.19 29.51 34.99
CA SER A 24 5.11 30.09 35.78
C SER A 24 5.11 31.61 35.62
N GLY A 25 4.06 32.16 35.04
CA GLY A 25 3.83 33.60 34.92
C GLY A 25 3.64 34.05 33.48
N ASP A 26 2.38 34.28 33.13
CA ASP A 26 1.83 35.05 32.01
C ASP A 26 2.36 34.77 30.59
N GLY A 27 1.51 34.10 29.81
CA GLY A 27 1.32 34.37 28.38
C GLY A 27 2.30 33.72 27.40
N GLY A 28 2.02 32.47 27.01
CA GLY A 28 2.64 31.82 25.85
C GLY A 28 1.60 31.09 25.00
N GLY A 29 1.19 31.69 23.87
CA GLY A 29 0.24 31.10 22.94
C GLY A 29 0.81 29.87 22.22
N GLY A 30 0.15 28.73 22.39
CA GLY A 30 0.43 27.51 21.64
C GLY A 30 -0.02 27.64 20.18
N GLY A 31 0.88 27.27 19.26
CA GLY A 31 0.65 27.32 17.81
C GLY A 31 -0.48 26.39 17.35
N GLY A 32 -1.33 26.90 16.46
CA GLY A 32 -2.37 26.14 15.79
C GLY A 32 -1.80 25.18 14.74
N GLY A 33 -2.04 23.89 14.95
CA GLY A 33 -1.84 22.81 13.99
C GLY A 33 -2.94 21.76 14.15
N TYR A 34 -3.10 20.88 13.16
CA TYR A 34 -4.20 19.89 13.02
C TYR A 34 -4.38 18.88 14.17
N TYR A 35 -3.50 18.89 15.17
CA TYR A 35 -3.63 18.12 16.40
C TYR A 35 -3.48 19.09 17.59
N GLY A 36 -4.54 19.26 18.38
CA GLY A 36 -4.51 20.11 19.57
C GLY A 36 -3.55 19.53 20.62
N GLY A 37 -2.61 20.35 21.11
CA GLY A 37 -1.78 20.00 22.25
C GLY A 37 -2.60 19.99 23.55
N GLY A 38 -2.32 19.04 24.44
CA GLY A 38 -2.98 18.93 25.74
C GLY A 38 -2.62 20.08 26.69
N ALA A 39 -3.57 20.46 27.56
CA ALA A 39 -3.38 21.47 28.58
C ALA A 39 -2.63 20.92 29.81
N SER A 40 -1.70 21.68 30.39
CA SER A 40 -1.15 21.41 31.72
C SER A 40 -2.08 21.94 32.81
N TYR A 41 -1.99 21.32 34.00
CA TYR A 41 -2.72 21.73 35.20
C TYR A 41 -2.35 23.18 35.59
N ASN A 42 -3.31 24.10 35.46
CA ASN A 42 -3.36 25.48 35.99
C ASN A 42 -3.14 26.69 35.04
N ASP A 43 -3.50 26.61 33.75
CA ASP A 43 -3.59 27.81 32.89
C ASP A 43 -5.01 28.04 32.33
N ASP A 44 -5.50 29.29 32.36
CA ASP A 44 -6.81 29.75 31.86
C ASP A 44 -6.80 30.09 30.33
N GLY A 45 -5.78 29.66 29.59
CA GLY A 45 -5.59 30.01 28.17
C GLY A 45 -5.96 28.89 27.20
N GLY A 46 -7.19 28.89 26.68
CA GLY A 46 -7.63 27.96 25.64
C GLY A 46 -6.96 28.23 24.28
N GLY A 47 -6.24 27.23 23.76
CA GLY A 47 -5.70 27.24 22.39
C GLY A 47 -6.82 27.20 21.35
N GLY A 48 -6.79 28.15 20.41
CA GLY A 48 -7.77 28.25 19.33
C GLY A 48 -7.51 27.25 18.20
N GLY A 49 -8.30 26.18 18.15
CA GLY A 49 -8.48 25.37 16.94
C GLY A 49 -9.51 26.03 16.00
N SER A 50 -9.28 25.96 14.70
CA SER A 50 -10.25 26.36 13.66
C SER A 50 -11.41 25.37 13.62
N SER A 51 -12.64 25.85 13.85
CA SER A 51 -13.87 25.04 13.74
C SER A 51 -14.50 25.20 12.35
N TYR A 52 -14.46 24.11 11.57
CA TYR A 52 -15.35 23.86 10.44
C TYR A 52 -16.68 23.32 10.99
N ILE A 53 -17.82 23.92 10.61
CA ILE A 53 -19.14 23.34 10.86
C ILE A 53 -19.68 22.84 9.52
N GLY A 54 -19.30 21.63 9.14
CA GLY A 54 -19.94 20.92 8.04
C GLY A 54 -21.19 20.19 8.54
N GLY A 55 -22.34 20.42 7.91
CA GLY A 55 -23.50 19.53 8.01
C GLY A 55 -24.58 19.85 9.05
N VAL A 56 -24.59 21.02 9.68
CA VAL A 56 -25.65 21.40 10.65
C VAL A 56 -26.58 22.47 10.07
N ILE A 57 -27.87 22.18 9.92
CA ILE A 57 -28.90 23.18 9.58
C ILE A 57 -29.40 23.81 10.90
N ASN A 58 -29.47 25.15 10.93
CA ASN A 58 -29.72 26.00 12.11
C ASN A 58 -28.58 26.13 13.13
N GLY A 59 -27.37 25.69 12.79
CA GLY A 59 -26.17 26.14 13.50
C GLY A 59 -25.94 27.62 13.24
N ILE A 60 -26.21 28.49 14.21
CA ILE A 60 -25.84 29.90 14.12
C ILE A 60 -24.48 30.06 14.79
N THR A 61 -23.47 30.42 14.00
CA THR A 61 -22.22 30.94 14.54
C THR A 61 -22.47 32.35 15.04
N ILE A 62 -22.52 32.51 16.36
CA ILE A 62 -22.52 33.83 16.97
C ILE A 62 -21.05 34.27 17.04
N ALA A 63 -20.72 35.40 16.42
CA ALA A 63 -19.37 35.95 16.47
C ALA A 63 -18.97 36.15 17.93
N GLY A 64 -17.71 35.85 18.28
CA GLY A 64 -17.24 35.88 19.67
C GLY A 64 -17.42 37.24 20.38
N ASN A 65 -17.64 38.32 19.63
CA ASN A 65 -17.89 39.68 20.11
C ASN A 65 -19.38 40.09 20.10
N ALA A 66 -20.32 39.19 19.83
CA ALA A 66 -21.75 39.49 19.80
C ALA A 66 -22.45 39.27 21.16
N ILE A 67 -23.62 39.89 21.32
CA ILE A 67 -24.47 39.75 22.51
C ILE A 67 -25.17 38.38 22.45
N MET A 68 -25.07 37.60 23.53
CA MET A 68 -25.57 36.23 23.66
C MET A 68 -26.18 35.96 25.04
N PRO A 69 -26.99 34.90 25.25
CA PRO A 69 -27.56 34.58 26.56
C PRO A 69 -26.50 34.16 27.61
N ASN A 70 -26.61 34.67 28.84
CA ASN A 70 -25.74 34.29 29.96
C ASN A 70 -26.28 33.02 30.65
N PRO A 71 -25.46 31.98 30.91
CA PRO A 71 -25.87 30.76 31.62
C PRO A 71 -26.53 30.99 32.99
N ASN A 72 -26.22 32.12 33.64
CA ASN A 72 -26.76 32.50 34.96
C ASN A 72 -27.97 33.45 34.87
N GLY A 73 -28.52 33.67 33.67
CA GLY A 73 -29.65 34.55 33.39
C GLY A 73 -29.24 35.90 32.79
N GLY A 74 -30.03 36.41 31.83
CA GLY A 74 -29.77 37.66 31.09
C GLY A 74 -28.92 37.47 29.82
N THR A 75 -28.34 38.54 29.30
CA THR A 75 -27.43 38.52 28.14
C THR A 75 -26.01 38.94 28.55
N MET A 76 -25.00 38.38 27.91
CA MET A 76 -23.58 38.75 28.01
C MET A 76 -23.03 39.06 26.62
N THR A 77 -22.00 39.90 26.51
CA THR A 77 -21.24 40.08 25.26
C THR A 77 -19.97 39.25 25.37
N GLY A 78 -19.67 38.42 24.37
CA GLY A 78 -18.49 37.56 24.44
C GLY A 78 -17.17 38.35 24.35
N ASN A 79 -16.09 37.75 24.86
CA ASN A 79 -14.73 38.27 24.70
C ASN A 79 -14.21 37.95 23.29
N VAL A 80 -13.31 38.77 22.77
CA VAL A 80 -12.73 38.56 21.43
C VAL A 80 -11.98 37.22 21.38
N GLY A 81 -12.60 36.19 20.78
CA GLY A 81 -12.06 34.82 20.70
C GLY A 81 -13.16 33.76 20.50
N ASN A 82 -12.76 32.48 20.35
CA ASN A 82 -13.67 31.35 20.04
C ASN A 82 -14.77 31.16 21.10
N GLY A 83 -16.02 31.05 20.66
CA GLY A 83 -17.19 30.83 21.50
C GLY A 83 -17.29 29.41 22.07
N TRP A 84 -18.20 29.22 23.03
CA TRP A 84 -18.54 27.95 23.65
C TRP A 84 -19.89 27.44 23.10
N VAL A 85 -20.11 26.13 23.09
CA VAL A 85 -21.41 25.51 22.77
C VAL A 85 -22.06 25.00 24.06
N LYS A 86 -23.28 25.46 24.33
CA LYS A 86 -24.19 24.83 25.30
C LYS A 86 -25.13 23.90 24.56
N VAL A 87 -25.05 22.61 24.84
CA VAL A 87 -26.19 21.72 24.60
C VAL A 87 -26.79 21.46 25.98
N SER A 88 -28.04 21.87 26.17
CA SER A 88 -28.78 21.61 27.40
C SER A 88 -30.10 20.96 27.07
N TRP A 89 -30.39 19.88 27.79
CA TRP A 89 -31.71 19.25 27.80
C TRP A 89 -32.18 19.11 29.26
N PRO A 90 -33.49 18.99 29.51
CA PRO A 90 -34.00 18.69 30.84
C PRO A 90 -33.68 17.23 31.17
N ASP A 91 -32.79 17.01 32.13
CA ASP A 91 -32.55 15.67 32.66
C ASP A 91 -33.78 15.20 33.46
N THR A 92 -34.53 14.27 32.89
CA THR A 92 -35.23 13.27 33.69
C THR A 92 -34.56 11.93 33.39
N ALA A 93 -33.79 11.46 34.37
CA ALA A 93 -33.17 10.16 34.40
C ALA A 93 -34.15 9.06 33.98
N CYS A 94 -33.86 8.41 32.84
CA CYS A 94 -33.92 6.96 32.61
C CYS A 94 -33.94 6.62 31.10
N ASN A 95 -33.04 5.70 30.74
CA ASN A 95 -33.00 4.87 29.52
C ASN A 95 -32.67 5.54 28.18
N GLY A 96 -31.47 5.20 27.70
CA GLY A 96 -30.92 5.62 26.43
C GLY A 96 -31.78 5.26 25.23
N ASN A 97 -32.01 6.26 24.40
CA ASN A 97 -31.84 6.26 22.94
C ASN A 97 -32.15 7.69 22.47
N ILE A 98 -31.26 8.26 21.66
CA ILE A 98 -31.44 9.58 21.06
C ILE A 98 -32.61 9.49 20.06
N PRO A 99 -33.72 10.24 20.21
CA PRO A 99 -34.96 10.00 19.46
C PRO A 99 -35.06 10.83 18.17
N PHE A 100 -33.96 11.05 17.44
CA PHE A 100 -34.06 11.60 16.10
C PHE A 100 -33.08 10.94 15.13
N VAL A 101 -33.59 10.65 13.94
CA VAL A 101 -32.82 10.19 12.79
C VAL A 101 -32.48 11.42 11.97
N ILE A 102 -31.20 11.75 11.84
CA ILE A 102 -30.75 12.73 10.84
C ILE A 102 -30.83 12.01 9.49
N GLN A 103 -31.87 12.28 8.70
CA GLN A 103 -31.91 11.86 7.29
C GLN A 103 -31.23 12.93 6.45
N TYR A 104 -30.08 12.58 5.87
CA TYR A 104 -29.47 13.38 4.82
C TYR A 104 -30.20 13.08 3.51
N GLU A 105 -31.04 14.01 3.04
CA GLU A 105 -31.70 13.94 1.73
C GLU A 105 -30.77 14.43 0.60
N GLY A 106 -29.56 13.88 0.51
CA GLY A 106 -28.62 14.17 -0.56
C GLY A 106 -27.94 12.90 -1.05
N ALA A 107 -27.47 12.93 -2.30
CA ALA A 107 -26.68 11.82 -2.82
C ALA A 107 -25.41 11.62 -1.98
N MET A 108 -25.01 10.36 -1.81
CA MET A 108 -23.76 10.00 -1.13
C MET A 108 -22.60 10.79 -1.75
N SER A 109 -21.76 11.36 -0.90
CA SER A 109 -20.54 12.06 -1.34
C SER A 109 -19.30 11.42 -0.74
N SER A 110 -18.18 11.58 -1.43
CA SER A 110 -16.89 11.02 -1.02
C SER A 110 -15.71 11.89 -1.41
N VAL A 111 -14.66 11.84 -0.59
CA VAL A 111 -13.33 12.35 -0.94
C VAL A 111 -12.54 11.39 -1.83
N LEU A 112 -13.01 10.15 -1.98
CA LEU A 112 -12.47 9.17 -2.93
C LEU A 112 -13.25 9.27 -4.25
N PRO A 113 -12.61 8.92 -5.38
CA PRO A 113 -13.32 8.68 -6.63
C PRO A 113 -14.45 7.66 -6.45
N ILE A 114 -15.57 7.89 -7.15
CA ILE A 114 -16.73 6.99 -7.14
C ILE A 114 -16.78 6.27 -8.48
N VAL A 115 -16.80 4.94 -8.46
CA VAL A 115 -16.94 4.09 -9.64
C VAL A 115 -18.32 3.48 -9.63
N LYS A 116 -19.08 3.65 -10.71
CA LYS A 116 -20.36 2.98 -10.93
C LYS A 116 -20.16 1.89 -11.97
N LEU A 117 -20.56 0.68 -11.60
CA LEU A 117 -20.55 -0.50 -12.46
C LEU A 117 -21.99 -0.93 -12.67
N THR A 118 -22.41 -1.03 -13.93
CA THR A 118 -23.73 -1.55 -14.31
C THR A 118 -23.56 -2.76 -15.20
N THR A 119 -23.95 -3.93 -14.70
CA THR A 119 -23.98 -5.15 -15.49
C THR A 119 -24.99 -4.99 -16.63
N LEU A 120 -24.58 -5.37 -17.84
CA LEU A 120 -25.42 -5.14 -19.01
C LEU A 120 -26.34 -6.34 -19.29
N ASN A 121 -25.74 -7.51 -19.48
CA ASN A 121 -26.46 -8.70 -19.94
C ASN A 121 -26.36 -9.86 -18.96
N ASN A 122 -25.17 -10.09 -18.40
CA ASN A 122 -24.88 -11.25 -17.55
C ASN A 122 -24.24 -10.79 -16.23
N PRO A 123 -24.49 -11.51 -15.13
CA PRO A 123 -23.80 -11.25 -13.88
C PRO A 123 -22.29 -11.52 -14.03
N ILE A 124 -21.50 -10.72 -13.32
CA ILE A 124 -20.06 -10.94 -13.20
C ILE A 124 -19.81 -12.27 -12.49
N ASN A 125 -18.92 -13.08 -13.03
CA ASN A 125 -18.60 -14.44 -12.58
C ASN A 125 -17.08 -14.69 -12.66
N ASN A 126 -16.64 -15.93 -12.38
CA ASN A 126 -15.22 -16.33 -12.34
C ASN A 126 -14.79 -17.26 -13.51
N ASP A 127 -15.53 -17.25 -14.61
CA ASP A 127 -15.27 -18.13 -15.77
C ASP A 127 -14.92 -17.30 -17.01
N VAL A 128 -15.78 -16.33 -17.34
CA VAL A 128 -15.59 -15.46 -18.50
C VAL A 128 -15.86 -14.01 -18.16
N LYS A 129 -15.05 -13.11 -18.72
CA LYS A 129 -15.33 -11.68 -18.67
C LYS A 129 -16.65 -11.35 -19.36
N VAL A 130 -17.49 -10.58 -18.67
CA VAL A 130 -18.80 -10.11 -19.15
C VAL A 130 -18.79 -8.58 -19.32
N PRO A 131 -19.60 -8.02 -20.24
CA PRO A 131 -19.63 -6.59 -20.45
C PRO A 131 -20.35 -5.87 -19.30
N VAL A 132 -19.72 -4.82 -18.79
CA VAL A 132 -20.19 -3.95 -17.70
C VAL A 132 -19.98 -2.49 -18.14
N LYS A 133 -20.99 -1.64 -17.98
CA LYS A 133 -20.80 -0.19 -18.14
C LYS A 133 -20.09 0.35 -16.90
N MET A 134 -18.98 1.05 -17.10
CA MET A 134 -18.23 1.72 -16.05
C MET A 134 -18.31 3.24 -16.23
N GLU A 135 -18.64 3.94 -15.16
CA GLU A 135 -18.62 5.39 -15.06
C GLU A 135 -17.78 5.79 -13.83
N ILE A 136 -16.80 6.68 -14.00
CA ILE A 136 -15.92 7.13 -12.91
C ILE A 136 -16.14 8.62 -12.68
N ILE A 137 -16.51 8.97 -11.45
CA ILE A 137 -16.61 10.35 -10.96
C ILE A 137 -15.36 10.66 -10.16
N ASP A 138 -14.58 11.61 -10.66
CA ASP A 138 -13.37 12.11 -10.01
C ASP A 138 -13.19 13.61 -10.34
N HIS A 139 -13.48 14.46 -9.36
CA HIS A 139 -13.26 15.91 -9.42
C HIS A 139 -11.82 16.31 -9.06
N GLY A 140 -10.95 15.34 -8.78
CA GLY A 140 -9.56 15.54 -8.46
C GLY A 140 -9.28 15.76 -6.97
N ILE A 141 -8.00 15.93 -6.66
CA ILE A 141 -7.48 15.94 -5.29
C ILE A 141 -8.14 17.06 -4.46
N GLY A 142 -8.70 16.68 -3.31
CA GLY A 142 -9.29 17.60 -2.34
C GLY A 142 -10.70 18.08 -2.68
N GLN A 143 -11.30 17.60 -3.79
CA GLN A 143 -12.70 17.86 -4.12
C GLN A 143 -13.58 16.69 -3.68
N LEU A 144 -14.85 16.99 -3.39
CA LEU A 144 -15.87 15.95 -3.15
C LEU A 144 -16.45 15.46 -4.47
N ASN A 145 -16.65 14.15 -4.55
CA ASN A 145 -17.38 13.46 -5.61
C ASN A 145 -18.78 13.14 -5.11
N TYR A 146 -19.81 13.30 -5.94
CA TYR A 146 -21.19 13.01 -5.55
C TYR A 146 -21.75 11.86 -6.38
N ALA A 147 -22.36 10.87 -5.74
CA ALA A 147 -22.86 9.66 -6.39
C ALA A 147 -23.98 9.92 -7.42
N ASN A 148 -24.60 11.10 -7.42
CA ASN A 148 -25.58 11.52 -8.44
C ASN A 148 -24.96 12.38 -9.56
N ASP A 149 -23.65 12.61 -9.55
CA ASP A 149 -22.98 13.31 -10.65
C ASP A 149 -23.15 12.53 -11.96
N THR A 150 -23.28 13.30 -13.04
CA THR A 150 -23.45 12.83 -14.42
C THR A 150 -22.28 13.24 -15.33
N ASN A 151 -21.31 13.99 -14.79
CA ASN A 151 -20.07 14.27 -15.47
C ASN A 151 -19.03 13.22 -15.04
N PHE A 152 -18.50 12.48 -15.99
CA PHE A 152 -17.61 11.36 -15.73
C PHE A 152 -16.21 11.64 -16.26
N SER A 153 -15.20 11.39 -15.41
CA SER A 153 -13.79 11.36 -15.81
C SER A 153 -13.48 10.20 -16.76
N TYR A 154 -14.27 9.13 -16.68
CA TYR A 154 -14.29 8.02 -17.62
C TYR A 154 -15.70 7.47 -17.75
N GLU A 155 -16.15 7.19 -18.98
CA GLU A 155 -17.37 6.46 -19.28
C GLU A 155 -17.11 5.49 -20.43
N GLY A 156 -17.43 4.21 -20.24
CA GLY A 156 -17.27 3.21 -21.29
C GLY A 156 -17.70 1.81 -20.87
N THR A 157 -17.76 0.89 -21.84
CA THR A 157 -17.95 -0.53 -21.55
C THR A 157 -16.61 -1.17 -21.23
N ILE A 158 -16.58 -2.01 -20.20
CA ILE A 158 -15.44 -2.82 -19.80
C ILE A 158 -15.82 -4.31 -19.80
N MET A 159 -14.84 -5.19 -20.00
CA MET A 159 -15.01 -6.64 -19.89
C MET A 159 -14.52 -7.08 -18.51
N THR A 160 -15.40 -7.58 -17.65
CA THR A 160 -15.13 -7.79 -16.22
C THR A 160 -15.42 -9.22 -15.76
N GLU A 161 -14.55 -9.76 -14.92
CA GLU A 161 -14.73 -11.03 -14.18
C GLU A 161 -14.29 -10.88 -12.72
N TRP A 162 -14.59 -11.87 -11.88
CA TRP A 162 -14.01 -11.97 -10.55
C TRP A 162 -12.52 -12.32 -10.64
N GLN A 163 -11.74 -11.79 -9.71
CA GLN A 163 -10.28 -11.91 -9.74
C GLN A 163 -9.72 -12.76 -8.62
N GLY A 164 -8.74 -13.60 -8.98
CA GLY A 164 -7.87 -14.34 -8.07
C GLY A 164 -8.29 -15.80 -7.88
N PHE A 165 -7.42 -16.58 -7.22
CA PHE A 165 -7.71 -18.00 -6.95
C PHE A 165 -8.66 -18.16 -5.75
N THR A 166 -8.34 -17.54 -4.62
CA THR A 166 -9.19 -17.56 -3.41
C THR A 166 -10.19 -16.41 -3.36
N GLY A 167 -9.88 -15.30 -4.04
CA GLY A 167 -10.71 -14.08 -4.12
C GLY A 167 -12.20 -14.34 -4.37
N PRO A 168 -12.56 -15.17 -5.36
CA PRO A 168 -13.95 -15.52 -5.69
C PRO A 168 -14.75 -16.12 -4.52
N TYR A 169 -14.10 -16.72 -3.53
CA TYR A 169 -14.79 -17.34 -2.38
C TYR A 169 -15.09 -16.34 -1.25
N TYR A 170 -14.50 -15.14 -1.26
CA TYR A 170 -14.81 -14.11 -0.26
C TYR A 170 -16.13 -13.39 -0.55
N PRO A 171 -16.88 -12.94 0.47
CA PRO A 171 -18.12 -12.19 0.27
C PRO A 171 -17.94 -10.95 -0.62
N LYS A 172 -16.90 -10.16 -0.37
CA LYS A 172 -16.53 -9.01 -1.19
C LYS A 172 -15.56 -9.45 -2.29
N LYS A 173 -15.99 -9.35 -3.54
CA LYS A 173 -15.24 -9.86 -4.71
C LYS A 173 -14.19 -8.85 -5.17
N ASN A 174 -13.04 -9.33 -5.62
CA ASN A 174 -12.12 -8.57 -6.47
C ASN A 174 -12.60 -8.64 -7.93
N TYR A 175 -12.27 -7.64 -8.75
CA TYR A 175 -12.65 -7.59 -10.16
C TYR A 175 -11.43 -7.40 -11.06
N ASP A 176 -11.27 -8.24 -12.09
CA ASP A 176 -10.30 -8.07 -13.19
C ASP A 176 -11.07 -7.54 -14.38
N PHE A 177 -10.62 -6.44 -14.98
CA PHE A 177 -11.32 -5.85 -16.10
C PHE A 177 -10.39 -5.36 -17.20
N ASP A 178 -10.90 -5.44 -18.43
CA ASP A 178 -10.29 -4.87 -19.63
C ASP A 178 -11.13 -3.68 -20.14
N LEU A 179 -10.47 -2.58 -20.49
CA LEU A 179 -11.06 -1.43 -21.18
C LEU A 179 -11.19 -1.74 -22.67
N ILE A 180 -12.35 -1.48 -23.26
CA ILE A 180 -12.61 -1.76 -24.68
C ILE A 180 -13.26 -0.57 -25.41
N ASP A 181 -13.00 -0.47 -26.72
CA ASP A 181 -13.72 0.43 -27.61
C ASP A 181 -15.12 -0.12 -27.98
N GLY A 182 -15.86 0.65 -28.79
CA GLY A 182 -17.19 0.24 -29.28
C GLY A 182 -17.18 -0.98 -30.22
N GLN A 183 -16.00 -1.44 -30.66
CA GLN A 183 -15.81 -2.64 -31.47
C GLN A 183 -15.34 -3.84 -30.63
N GLY A 184 -15.07 -3.65 -29.32
CA GLY A 184 -14.58 -4.69 -28.43
C GLY A 184 -13.06 -4.85 -28.43
N ASN A 185 -12.30 -3.97 -29.09
CA ASN A 185 -10.84 -4.00 -29.01
C ASN A 185 -10.36 -3.37 -27.71
N LYS A 186 -9.28 -3.91 -27.14
CA LYS A 186 -8.66 -3.32 -25.95
C LYS A 186 -8.11 -1.93 -26.23
N ILE A 187 -8.32 -0.99 -25.31
CA ILE A 187 -7.83 0.40 -25.41
C ILE A 187 -7.06 0.81 -24.17
N ASP A 188 -5.90 1.43 -24.36
CA ASP A 188 -5.11 1.96 -23.25
C ASP A 188 -5.69 3.30 -22.82
N THR A 189 -6.09 3.42 -21.56
CA THR A 189 -6.65 4.65 -21.01
C THR A 189 -6.11 4.90 -19.62
N SER A 190 -5.79 6.15 -19.32
CA SER A 190 -5.40 6.57 -17.96
C SER A 190 -6.64 6.59 -17.07
N LEU A 191 -6.59 5.88 -15.95
CA LEU A 191 -7.63 5.90 -14.92
C LEU A 191 -7.08 6.48 -13.63
N LEU A 192 -7.78 7.46 -13.05
CA LEU A 192 -7.44 8.06 -11.73
C LEU A 192 -5.99 8.58 -11.64
N GLY A 193 -5.46 9.08 -12.76
CA GLY A 193 -4.10 9.60 -12.88
C GLY A 193 -3.00 8.53 -12.89
N LEU A 194 -3.34 7.25 -13.05
CA LEU A 194 -2.37 6.19 -13.31
C LEU A 194 -2.05 6.12 -14.82
N PRO A 195 -0.84 5.70 -15.25
CA PRO A 195 -0.50 5.61 -16.66
C PRO A 195 -1.47 4.77 -17.48
N ALA A 196 -1.56 5.11 -18.76
CA ALA A 196 -2.55 4.53 -19.63
C ALA A 196 -2.36 3.03 -19.78
N GLU A 197 -3.44 2.28 -19.60
CA GLU A 197 -3.43 0.84 -19.81
C GLU A 197 -4.85 0.31 -20.02
N ASN A 198 -4.97 -0.88 -20.60
CA ASN A 198 -6.23 -1.55 -20.86
C ASN A 198 -6.64 -2.56 -19.79
N ASP A 199 -5.73 -3.05 -18.94
CA ASP A 199 -6.04 -4.10 -17.95
C ASP A 199 -5.74 -3.69 -16.51
N TRP A 200 -6.75 -3.85 -15.65
CA TRP A 200 -6.76 -3.31 -14.30
C TRP A 200 -7.47 -4.26 -13.32
N ILE A 201 -7.24 -4.04 -12.02
CA ILE A 201 -7.90 -4.80 -10.96
C ILE A 201 -8.53 -3.82 -9.97
N PHE A 202 -9.78 -4.06 -9.59
CA PHE A 202 -10.34 -3.53 -8.35
C PHE A 202 -10.12 -4.56 -7.23
N LYS A 203 -9.12 -4.30 -6.37
CA LYS A 203 -8.85 -5.09 -5.18
C LYS A 203 -9.81 -4.69 -4.06
N ALA A 204 -10.52 -5.67 -3.50
CA ALA A 204 -11.50 -5.50 -2.44
C ALA A 204 -10.87 -5.22 -1.07
N GLU A 205 -9.59 -5.59 -0.90
CA GLU A 205 -8.85 -5.54 0.37
C GLU A 205 -9.63 -6.22 1.52
N TYR A 206 -10.41 -7.27 1.21
CA TYR A 206 -11.39 -7.85 2.13
C TYR A 206 -10.76 -8.44 3.41
N LEU A 207 -9.54 -8.97 3.29
CA LEU A 207 -8.79 -9.53 4.43
C LEU A 207 -8.03 -8.46 5.21
N ASP A 208 -7.90 -7.27 4.64
CA ASP A 208 -7.16 -6.17 5.24
C ASP A 208 -8.13 -5.17 5.89
N ASN A 209 -8.30 -5.30 7.21
CA ASN A 209 -9.09 -4.37 8.01
C ASN A 209 -8.50 -2.94 8.12
N THR A 210 -7.35 -2.67 7.50
CA THR A 210 -6.83 -1.31 7.32
C THR A 210 -7.18 -0.73 5.95
N LEU A 211 -7.39 -1.58 4.94
CA LEU A 211 -7.49 -1.22 3.51
C LEU A 211 -6.21 -0.55 2.96
N LEU A 212 -5.06 -0.74 3.60
CA LEU A 212 -3.81 -0.02 3.31
C LEU A 212 -2.62 -0.92 2.94
N LYS A 213 -2.60 -2.19 3.33
CA LYS A 213 -1.38 -3.03 3.33
C LYS A 213 -0.73 -3.15 1.95
N ASN A 214 -1.52 -3.42 0.91
CA ASN A 214 -1.03 -3.44 -0.48
C ASN A 214 -0.43 -2.09 -0.88
N SER A 215 -1.14 -0.99 -0.59
CA SER A 215 -0.66 0.36 -0.91
C SER A 215 0.64 0.71 -0.18
N VAL A 216 0.79 0.31 1.10
CA VAL A 216 2.03 0.49 1.88
C VAL A 216 3.19 -0.29 1.25
N ALA A 217 3.01 -1.59 1.00
CA ALA A 217 4.05 -2.44 0.42
C ALA A 217 4.54 -1.90 -0.93
N TYR A 218 3.59 -1.58 -1.83
CA TYR A 218 3.93 -1.10 -3.16
C TYR A 218 4.52 0.30 -3.15
N TYR A 219 4.04 1.20 -2.27
CA TYR A 219 4.60 2.54 -2.14
C TYR A 219 6.08 2.50 -1.74
N PHE A 220 6.42 1.76 -0.69
CA PHE A 220 7.79 1.71 -0.20
C PHE A 220 8.72 0.92 -1.12
N SER A 221 8.21 -0.07 -1.86
CA SER A 221 8.97 -0.69 -2.95
C SER A 221 9.37 0.33 -4.03
N ARG A 222 8.46 1.24 -4.41
CA ARG A 222 8.77 2.34 -5.33
C ARG A 222 9.77 3.35 -4.75
N GLN A 223 9.70 3.64 -3.44
CA GLN A 223 10.68 4.55 -2.81
C GLN A 223 12.10 3.96 -2.83
N MET A 224 12.24 2.63 -2.93
CA MET A 224 13.54 1.98 -3.12
C MET A 224 14.05 2.02 -4.58
N GLY A 225 13.28 2.61 -5.51
CA GLY A 225 13.63 2.70 -6.92
C GLY A 225 13.25 1.48 -7.75
N ARG A 226 12.34 0.63 -7.25
CA ARG A 226 11.82 -0.54 -7.99
C ARG A 226 10.40 -0.30 -8.48
N TYR A 227 10.06 -0.83 -9.64
CA TYR A 227 8.66 -0.87 -10.05
C TYR A 227 7.86 -1.70 -9.03
N ALA A 228 6.68 -1.19 -8.66
CA ALA A 228 5.65 -1.93 -7.96
C ALA A 228 4.29 -1.32 -8.33
N PRO A 229 3.21 -2.14 -8.39
CA PRO A 229 1.89 -1.69 -8.83
C PRO A 229 1.43 -0.42 -8.13
N ARG A 230 1.06 0.60 -8.89
CA ARG A 230 0.43 1.81 -8.36
C ARG A 230 -1.03 1.52 -8.02
N THR A 231 -1.49 2.24 -7.00
CA THR A 231 -2.81 2.05 -6.41
C THR A 231 -3.55 3.37 -6.25
N ARG A 232 -4.88 3.32 -6.37
CA ARG A 232 -5.81 4.41 -6.04
C ARG A 232 -7.04 3.86 -5.33
N HIS A 233 -7.33 4.36 -4.14
CA HIS A 233 -8.58 4.05 -3.44
C HIS A 233 -9.77 4.66 -4.16
N CYS A 234 -10.87 3.94 -4.22
CA CYS A 234 -12.14 4.38 -4.78
C CYS A 234 -13.31 3.70 -4.03
N GLU A 235 -14.51 4.25 -4.17
CA GLU A 235 -15.74 3.61 -3.69
C GLU A 235 -16.55 3.09 -4.88
N ILE A 236 -17.08 1.88 -4.77
CA ILE A 236 -17.77 1.23 -5.91
C ILE A 236 -19.26 1.05 -5.62
N PHE A 237 -20.08 1.38 -6.61
CA PHE A 237 -21.47 0.96 -6.73
C PHE A 237 -21.58 -0.09 -7.83
N LEU A 238 -22.18 -1.24 -7.53
CA LEU A 238 -22.50 -2.28 -8.51
C LEU A 238 -24.03 -2.42 -8.62
N ASP A 239 -24.56 -2.18 -9.82
CA ASP A 239 -25.99 -2.21 -10.13
C ASP A 239 -26.81 -1.33 -9.16
N GLY A 240 -26.29 -0.13 -8.88
CA GLY A 240 -26.88 0.84 -7.95
C GLY A 240 -26.63 0.57 -6.47
N ASN A 241 -26.05 -0.57 -6.10
CA ASN A 241 -25.77 -0.92 -4.71
C ASN A 241 -24.33 -0.57 -4.33
N TYR A 242 -24.14 0.13 -3.22
CA TYR A 242 -22.81 0.39 -2.68
C TYR A 242 -22.16 -0.92 -2.20
N ILE A 243 -20.95 -1.21 -2.68
CA ILE A 243 -20.21 -2.44 -2.35
C ILE A 243 -18.88 -2.18 -1.63
N GLY A 244 -18.64 -0.96 -1.15
CA GLY A 244 -17.49 -0.66 -0.29
C GLY A 244 -16.33 0.07 -0.98
N VAL A 245 -15.25 0.21 -0.23
CA VAL A 245 -13.97 0.79 -0.67
C VAL A 245 -13.16 -0.26 -1.41
N TYR A 246 -12.59 0.10 -2.55
CA TYR A 246 -11.70 -0.73 -3.35
C TYR A 246 -10.41 0.01 -3.65
N THR A 247 -9.40 -0.74 -4.09
CA THR A 247 -8.16 -0.19 -4.62
C THR A 247 -8.07 -0.51 -6.11
N LEU A 248 -8.17 0.49 -6.99
CA LEU A 248 -7.74 0.36 -8.38
C LEU A 248 -6.25 0.08 -8.39
N THR A 249 -5.85 -1.06 -8.96
CA THR A 249 -4.50 -1.61 -8.89
C THR A 249 -4.03 -2.01 -10.28
N GLU A 250 -2.79 -1.66 -10.62
CA GLU A 250 -2.13 -2.11 -11.84
C GLU A 250 -1.89 -3.62 -11.84
N LYS A 251 -1.98 -4.25 -13.01
CA LYS A 251 -1.55 -5.64 -13.18
C LYS A 251 -0.06 -5.68 -13.46
N ILE A 252 0.65 -6.63 -12.85
CA ILE A 252 2.05 -6.88 -13.20
C ILE A 252 2.09 -7.45 -14.61
N LYS A 253 2.72 -6.70 -15.52
CA LYS A 253 2.96 -7.13 -16.89
C LYS A 253 4.10 -6.33 -17.51
N ARG A 254 4.57 -6.83 -18.67
CA ARG A 254 5.53 -6.12 -19.50
C ARG A 254 4.87 -4.91 -20.14
N ASP A 255 5.34 -3.73 -19.77
CA ASP A 255 4.99 -2.43 -20.38
C ASP A 255 6.01 -1.37 -19.95
N ASN A 256 6.20 -0.32 -20.74
CA ASN A 256 7.19 0.73 -20.50
C ASN A 256 6.91 1.51 -19.20
N ASP A 257 5.64 1.67 -18.82
CA ASP A 257 5.25 2.32 -17.57
C ASP A 257 5.02 1.31 -16.42
N ARG A 258 5.21 0.01 -16.67
CA ARG A 258 5.11 -1.06 -15.67
C ARG A 258 6.46 -1.77 -15.51
N LEU A 259 6.53 -3.05 -15.89
CA LEU A 259 7.80 -3.77 -15.92
C LEU A 259 8.42 -3.62 -17.32
N ASP A 260 9.34 -2.67 -17.44
CA ASP A 260 10.01 -2.35 -18.71
C ASP A 260 11.11 -3.36 -19.00
N ILE A 261 10.74 -4.43 -19.71
CA ILE A 261 11.67 -5.45 -20.21
C ILE A 261 11.40 -5.70 -21.69
N ALA A 262 12.40 -6.23 -22.39
CA ALA A 262 12.32 -6.48 -23.83
C ALA A 262 11.06 -7.29 -24.23
N LYS A 263 10.38 -6.84 -25.29
CA LYS A 263 9.28 -7.58 -25.89
C LYS A 263 9.81 -8.84 -26.59
N MET A 264 9.16 -9.96 -26.32
CA MET A 264 9.40 -11.22 -27.01
C MET A 264 8.46 -11.43 -28.20
N THR A 265 8.99 -12.07 -29.24
CA THR A 265 8.32 -12.44 -30.49
C THR A 265 8.59 -13.91 -30.82
N SER A 266 7.90 -14.44 -31.83
CA SER A 266 8.14 -15.80 -32.33
C SER A 266 9.48 -15.98 -33.05
N ALA A 267 10.16 -14.90 -33.43
CA ALA A 267 11.48 -14.94 -34.05
C ALA A 267 12.61 -15.07 -33.02
N ASP A 268 12.36 -14.69 -31.76
CA ASP A 268 13.34 -14.67 -30.67
C ASP A 268 13.66 -16.08 -30.16
N THR A 269 14.43 -16.82 -30.95
CA THR A 269 14.68 -18.26 -30.77
C THR A 269 16.15 -18.64 -30.68
N VAL A 270 17.06 -17.69 -30.94
CA VAL A 270 18.52 -17.88 -30.94
C VAL A 270 19.25 -16.61 -30.52
N GLY A 271 20.52 -16.74 -30.14
CA GLY A 271 21.40 -15.61 -29.83
C GLY A 271 20.86 -14.73 -28.69
N SER A 272 21.27 -13.46 -28.65
CA SER A 272 20.84 -12.51 -27.62
C SER A 272 19.33 -12.29 -27.59
N ALA A 273 18.64 -12.47 -28.72
CA ALA A 273 17.19 -12.32 -28.81
C ALA A 273 16.42 -13.29 -27.88
N LEU A 274 16.94 -14.52 -27.70
CA LEU A 274 16.36 -15.55 -26.82
C LEU A 274 16.58 -15.26 -25.33
N THR A 275 17.53 -14.39 -24.97
CA THR A 275 18.12 -14.37 -23.63
C THR A 275 17.31 -13.64 -22.56
N GLY A 276 16.22 -12.98 -22.93
CA GLY A 276 15.44 -12.18 -21.98
C GLY A 276 14.15 -11.62 -22.55
N GLY A 277 13.41 -10.92 -21.69
CA GLY A 277 12.02 -10.52 -21.92
C GLY A 277 11.00 -11.44 -21.23
N TYR A 278 11.44 -12.28 -20.29
CA TYR A 278 10.58 -13.22 -19.57
C TYR A 278 10.11 -12.64 -18.25
N ILE A 279 8.86 -12.92 -17.89
CA ILE A 279 8.30 -12.76 -16.54
C ILE A 279 7.80 -14.13 -16.10
N ILE A 280 8.25 -14.57 -14.94
CA ILE A 280 7.88 -15.85 -14.32
C ILE A 280 7.42 -15.58 -12.89
N GLU A 281 6.66 -16.49 -12.31
CA GLU A 281 6.13 -16.36 -10.95
C GLU A 281 6.32 -17.68 -10.20
N MET A 282 6.81 -17.62 -8.96
CA MET A 282 6.67 -18.75 -8.04
C MET A 282 5.24 -18.75 -7.49
N ASN A 283 4.49 -19.79 -7.82
CA ASN A 283 3.11 -19.94 -7.38
C ASN A 283 2.65 -21.38 -7.61
N ILE A 284 2.24 -22.09 -6.56
CA ILE A 284 1.70 -23.44 -6.68
C ILE A 284 0.23 -23.37 -7.05
N ASN A 285 -0.06 -23.39 -8.34
CA ASN A 285 -1.43 -23.40 -8.82
C ASN A 285 -1.64 -24.37 -10.00
N GLY A 286 -0.62 -25.17 -10.34
CA GLY A 286 -0.71 -26.15 -11.41
C GLY A 286 -0.91 -25.50 -12.78
N ALA A 287 -0.33 -24.31 -12.99
CA ALA A 287 -0.44 -23.61 -14.26
C ALA A 287 0.10 -24.46 -15.43
N PRO A 288 -0.48 -24.32 -16.64
CA PRO A 288 0.02 -25.03 -17.82
C PRO A 288 1.51 -24.78 -18.05
N ALA A 289 2.25 -25.86 -18.34
CA ALA A 289 3.70 -25.85 -18.57
C ALA A 289 4.56 -25.32 -17.40
N ALA A 290 4.00 -25.19 -16.18
CA ALA A 290 4.78 -24.92 -14.98
C ALA A 290 5.85 -26.02 -14.76
N TRP A 291 6.91 -25.66 -14.05
CA TRP A 291 7.96 -26.59 -13.68
C TRP A 291 8.37 -26.39 -12.21
N ASN A 292 8.86 -27.45 -11.60
CA ASN A 292 9.34 -27.41 -10.23
C ASN A 292 10.86 -27.23 -10.18
N SER A 293 11.33 -26.52 -9.16
CA SER A 293 12.74 -26.59 -8.76
C SER A 293 13.11 -28.04 -8.47
N VAL A 294 14.35 -28.41 -8.81
CA VAL A 294 14.94 -29.69 -8.43
C VAL A 294 15.41 -29.71 -6.98
N TYR A 295 15.49 -28.54 -6.34
CA TYR A 295 15.88 -28.38 -4.96
C TYR A 295 14.66 -28.38 -4.03
N PRO A 296 14.74 -29.08 -2.89
CA PRO A 296 13.66 -29.05 -1.91
C PRO A 296 13.53 -27.63 -1.32
N PRO A 297 12.31 -27.21 -0.94
CA PRO A 297 12.15 -25.97 -0.20
C PRO A 297 12.84 -26.04 1.17
N ILE A 298 13.20 -24.89 1.73
CA ILE A 298 13.83 -24.82 3.06
C ILE A 298 12.95 -25.45 4.15
N ASN A 299 11.62 -25.35 3.97
CA ASN A 299 10.62 -25.92 4.86
C ASN A 299 10.04 -27.25 4.34
N ASN A 300 10.81 -28.06 3.62
CA ASN A 300 10.37 -29.38 3.10
C ASN A 300 9.90 -30.35 4.19
N ALA A 301 10.32 -30.15 5.45
CA ALA A 301 9.83 -30.95 6.57
C ALA A 301 8.36 -30.67 6.93
N THR A 302 7.84 -29.48 6.58
CA THR A 302 6.50 -29.02 6.96
C THR A 302 5.61 -28.70 5.75
N SER A 303 6.19 -28.34 4.61
CA SER A 303 5.47 -28.13 3.34
C SER A 303 5.55 -29.37 2.44
N PRO A 304 4.41 -29.90 1.95
CA PRO A 304 4.38 -31.10 1.10
C PRO A 304 4.62 -30.79 -0.40
N HIS A 305 4.88 -29.53 -0.75
CA HIS A 305 4.96 -29.07 -2.13
C HIS A 305 6.39 -28.73 -2.53
N ALA A 306 6.70 -28.86 -3.82
CA ALA A 306 7.92 -28.32 -4.40
C ALA A 306 7.73 -26.83 -4.76
N VAL A 307 8.83 -26.08 -4.86
CA VAL A 307 8.80 -24.71 -5.39
C VAL A 307 8.44 -24.79 -6.89
N GLU A 308 7.26 -24.28 -7.25
CA GLU A 308 6.72 -24.30 -8.62
C GLU A 308 6.88 -22.92 -9.27
N PHE A 309 7.37 -22.90 -10.51
CA PHE A 309 7.47 -21.71 -11.35
C PHE A 309 6.50 -21.82 -12.53
N LYS A 310 5.85 -20.71 -12.87
CA LYS A 310 4.97 -20.61 -14.04
C LYS A 310 5.31 -19.40 -14.91
N TYR A 311 4.85 -19.44 -16.16
CA TYR A 311 5.02 -18.36 -17.12
C TYR A 311 3.94 -17.28 -16.98
N VAL A 312 4.36 -16.03 -16.76
CA VAL A 312 3.48 -14.85 -16.78
C VAL A 312 3.58 -14.15 -18.14
N TYR A 313 4.80 -13.97 -18.64
CA TYR A 313 5.06 -13.41 -19.97
C TYR A 313 6.33 -14.02 -20.60
N PRO A 314 6.29 -14.49 -21.85
CA PRO A 314 5.09 -14.84 -22.61
C PRO A 314 4.20 -15.82 -21.85
N LYS A 315 2.89 -15.82 -22.11
CA LYS A 315 1.97 -16.75 -21.45
C LYS A 315 2.25 -18.19 -21.88
N ALA A 316 1.82 -19.16 -21.07
CA ALA A 316 2.03 -20.58 -21.33
C ALA A 316 1.48 -21.08 -22.69
N ASP A 317 0.41 -20.45 -23.21
CA ASP A 317 -0.17 -20.74 -24.53
C ASP A 317 0.57 -20.08 -25.70
N SER A 318 1.47 -19.16 -25.41
CA SER A 318 2.15 -18.29 -26.39
C SER A 318 3.66 -18.53 -26.43
N ILE A 319 4.25 -19.02 -25.33
CA ILE A 319 5.68 -19.27 -25.22
C ILE A 319 6.11 -20.44 -26.10
N LEU A 320 7.17 -20.27 -26.87
CA LEU A 320 7.72 -21.35 -27.69
C LEU A 320 8.53 -22.35 -26.83
N PRO A 321 8.60 -23.65 -27.19
CA PRO A 321 9.37 -24.62 -26.42
C PRO A 321 10.84 -24.23 -26.20
N VAL A 322 11.50 -23.62 -27.19
CA VAL A 322 12.89 -23.15 -27.07
C VAL A 322 13.04 -22.00 -26.06
N GLN A 323 12.03 -21.11 -25.99
CA GLN A 323 11.97 -19.98 -25.07
C GLN A 323 11.72 -20.46 -23.63
N GLY A 324 10.73 -21.34 -23.44
CA GLY A 324 10.45 -21.96 -22.14
C GLY A 324 11.65 -22.77 -21.62
N ASN A 325 12.29 -23.56 -22.49
CA ASN A 325 13.49 -24.32 -22.09
C ASN A 325 14.66 -23.41 -21.71
N TYR A 326 14.85 -22.28 -22.38
CA TYR A 326 15.90 -21.31 -22.04
C TYR A 326 15.70 -20.78 -20.61
N ILE A 327 14.54 -20.20 -20.30
CA ILE A 327 14.33 -19.56 -18.99
C ILE A 327 14.35 -20.58 -17.85
N LYS A 328 13.79 -21.78 -18.08
CA LYS A 328 13.89 -22.89 -17.13
C LYS A 328 15.36 -23.25 -16.85
N THR A 329 16.15 -23.48 -17.90
CA THR A 329 17.57 -23.85 -17.77
C THR A 329 18.38 -22.74 -17.09
N TYR A 330 18.03 -21.47 -17.32
CA TYR A 330 18.66 -20.34 -16.65
C TYR A 330 18.39 -20.37 -15.13
N VAL A 331 17.13 -20.58 -14.71
CA VAL A 331 16.78 -20.74 -13.29
C VAL A 331 17.48 -21.96 -12.70
N ASP A 332 17.47 -23.11 -13.38
CA ASP A 332 18.18 -24.32 -12.92
C ASP A 332 19.69 -24.04 -12.72
N SER A 333 20.31 -23.26 -13.62
CA SER A 333 21.73 -22.91 -13.54
C SER A 333 22.03 -21.95 -12.37
N PHE A 334 21.15 -20.97 -12.13
CA PHE A 334 21.21 -20.12 -10.94
C PHE A 334 21.14 -20.96 -9.66
N GLU A 335 20.14 -21.83 -9.53
CA GLU A 335 19.98 -22.66 -8.34
C GLU A 335 21.16 -23.60 -8.13
N ASN A 336 21.71 -24.18 -9.22
CA ASN A 336 22.92 -24.99 -9.18
C ASN A 336 24.15 -24.21 -8.69
N ALA A 337 24.35 -22.98 -9.19
CA ALA A 337 25.44 -22.13 -8.76
C ALA A 337 25.30 -21.73 -7.28
N LEU A 338 24.08 -21.44 -6.83
CA LEU A 338 23.80 -21.10 -5.44
C LEU A 338 23.98 -22.29 -4.48
N ASN A 339 23.61 -23.49 -4.90
CA ASN A 339 23.78 -24.70 -4.10
C ASN A 339 25.24 -25.23 -4.11
N GLY A 340 26.04 -24.85 -5.11
CA GLY A 340 27.40 -25.34 -5.33
C GLY A 340 28.43 -24.92 -4.28
N ALA A 341 29.61 -25.55 -4.32
CA ALA A 341 30.71 -25.28 -3.37
C ALA A 341 31.30 -23.87 -3.51
N ASN A 342 31.26 -23.30 -4.72
CA ASN A 342 31.80 -21.96 -5.03
C ASN A 342 30.71 -20.87 -5.05
N PHE A 343 29.59 -21.06 -4.34
CA PHE A 343 28.43 -20.16 -4.45
C PHE A 343 28.73 -18.69 -4.12
N THR A 344 29.74 -18.41 -3.28
CA THR A 344 30.18 -17.04 -2.94
C THR A 344 31.17 -16.43 -3.93
N ASN A 345 31.65 -17.20 -4.93
CA ASN A 345 32.54 -16.66 -5.95
C ASN A 345 31.78 -15.79 -6.95
N ASP A 346 32.28 -14.60 -7.26
CA ASP A 346 31.56 -13.64 -8.11
C ASP A 346 31.29 -14.14 -9.55
N SER A 347 32.20 -14.95 -10.12
CA SER A 347 32.11 -15.43 -11.51
C SER A 347 31.52 -16.82 -11.65
N LEU A 348 31.61 -17.66 -10.60
CA LEU A 348 31.16 -19.05 -10.63
C LEU A 348 29.92 -19.30 -9.77
N GLY A 349 29.64 -18.39 -8.83
CA GLY A 349 28.55 -18.49 -7.88
C GLY A 349 27.27 -17.81 -8.37
N TYR A 350 26.33 -17.61 -7.45
CA TYR A 350 24.99 -17.11 -7.77
C TYR A 350 25.01 -15.68 -8.34
N ARG A 351 26.02 -14.88 -7.97
CA ARG A 351 26.20 -13.48 -8.41
C ARG A 351 26.38 -13.34 -9.92
N ALA A 352 26.81 -14.40 -10.62
CA ALA A 352 26.89 -14.44 -12.07
C ALA A 352 25.52 -14.53 -12.76
N TRP A 353 24.48 -14.95 -12.03
CA TRP A 353 23.16 -15.29 -12.58
C TRP A 353 22.05 -14.32 -12.18
N ILE A 354 22.16 -13.67 -11.02
CA ILE A 354 21.12 -12.76 -10.51
C ILE A 354 21.62 -11.33 -10.35
N ASP A 355 20.70 -10.37 -10.54
CA ASP A 355 20.90 -9.03 -10.01
C ASP A 355 20.63 -9.06 -8.50
N VAL A 356 21.71 -9.26 -7.73
CA VAL A 356 21.68 -9.34 -6.25
C VAL A 356 20.95 -8.14 -5.63
N SER A 357 21.03 -6.96 -6.23
CA SER A 357 20.39 -5.76 -5.70
C SER A 357 18.86 -5.88 -5.69
N THR A 358 18.27 -6.56 -6.69
CA THR A 358 16.82 -6.80 -6.75
C THR A 358 16.39 -7.80 -5.68
N PHE A 359 17.23 -8.80 -5.38
CA PHE A 359 16.95 -9.78 -4.33
C PHE A 359 17.04 -9.18 -2.93
N ILE A 360 18.01 -8.29 -2.71
CA ILE A 360 18.10 -7.51 -1.46
C ILE A 360 16.87 -6.62 -1.29
N ASP A 361 16.49 -5.83 -2.29
CA ASP A 361 15.34 -4.94 -2.20
C ASP A 361 14.02 -5.73 -2.02
N PHE A 362 13.87 -6.86 -2.70
CA PHE A 362 12.68 -7.71 -2.55
C PHE A 362 12.62 -8.37 -1.17
N LEU A 363 13.75 -8.84 -0.63
CA LEU A 363 13.83 -9.30 0.75
C LEU A 363 13.40 -8.18 1.69
N ILE A 364 13.96 -6.98 1.56
CA ILE A 364 13.59 -5.82 2.39
C ILE A 364 12.07 -5.59 2.41
N VAL A 365 11.38 -5.56 1.25
CA VAL A 365 9.91 -5.40 1.20
C VAL A 365 9.20 -6.49 1.99
N ASN A 366 9.53 -7.75 1.73
CA ASN A 366 8.84 -8.86 2.36
C ASN A 366 9.09 -8.95 3.86
N GLU A 367 10.27 -8.51 4.30
CA GLU A 367 10.65 -8.53 5.68
C GLU A 367 10.02 -7.40 6.48
N PHE A 368 10.02 -6.14 6.00
CA PHE A 368 9.34 -5.07 6.75
C PHE A 368 7.81 -5.21 6.76
N THR A 369 7.25 -5.86 5.74
CA THR A 369 5.81 -6.16 5.69
C THR A 369 5.46 -7.46 6.43
N MET A 370 6.44 -8.31 6.74
CA MET A 370 6.21 -9.70 7.16
C MET A 370 5.20 -10.44 6.28
N ASN A 371 5.39 -10.43 4.97
CA ASN A 371 4.50 -11.16 4.07
C ASN A 371 4.86 -12.65 4.00
N TYR A 372 4.20 -13.48 4.79
CA TYR A 372 4.42 -14.93 4.82
C TYR A 372 4.00 -15.66 3.53
N ASP A 373 3.32 -15.02 2.60
CA ASP A 373 3.03 -15.65 1.31
C ASP A 373 4.19 -15.49 0.31
N SER A 374 4.93 -14.39 0.42
CA SER A 374 5.76 -13.78 -0.64
C SER A 374 7.00 -14.53 -1.13
N TYR A 375 7.35 -15.67 -0.52
CA TYR A 375 8.45 -16.54 -0.99
C TYR A 375 7.98 -17.89 -1.53
N GLY A 376 6.75 -18.32 -1.23
CA GLY A 376 6.21 -19.59 -1.74
C GLY A 376 5.05 -19.40 -2.73
N ARG A 377 4.54 -18.17 -2.86
CA ARG A 377 3.54 -17.78 -3.86
C ARG A 377 3.61 -16.28 -4.14
N SER A 378 3.00 -15.84 -5.24
CA SER A 378 2.93 -14.42 -5.62
C SER A 378 4.31 -13.75 -5.77
N THR A 379 5.35 -14.54 -6.04
CA THR A 379 6.73 -14.06 -6.14
C THR A 379 7.12 -13.94 -7.62
N TYR A 380 7.12 -12.72 -8.13
CA TYR A 380 7.47 -12.46 -9.53
C TYR A 380 8.98 -12.38 -9.71
N MET A 381 9.47 -12.84 -10.85
CA MET A 381 10.83 -12.62 -11.32
C MET A 381 10.79 -12.28 -12.81
N TYR A 382 11.83 -11.63 -13.29
CA TYR A 382 11.99 -11.34 -14.70
C TYR A 382 13.43 -11.52 -15.14
N LYS A 383 13.63 -11.86 -16.41
CA LYS A 383 14.94 -12.04 -17.01
C LYS A 383 15.15 -11.00 -18.09
N GLU A 384 16.13 -10.12 -17.89
CA GLU A 384 16.57 -9.16 -18.89
C GLU A 384 17.41 -9.83 -19.98
N LYS A 385 17.45 -9.24 -21.19
CA LYS A 385 18.33 -9.74 -22.25
C LYS A 385 19.78 -9.52 -21.85
N ASP A 386 20.69 -10.30 -22.42
CA ASP A 386 22.14 -10.14 -22.19
C ASP A 386 22.66 -8.76 -22.61
N THR A 387 21.95 -8.07 -23.51
CA THR A 387 22.25 -6.68 -23.92
C THR A 387 21.79 -5.63 -22.92
N ASP A 388 20.90 -6.00 -21.98
CA ASP A 388 20.14 -5.08 -21.14
C ASP A 388 20.39 -5.37 -19.64
N GLY A 389 21.46 -6.10 -19.30
CA GLY A 389 21.82 -6.47 -17.92
C GLY A 389 22.05 -7.97 -17.76
N GLY A 390 21.32 -8.80 -18.51
CA GLY A 390 21.57 -10.24 -18.67
C GLY A 390 21.29 -11.12 -17.47
N LYS A 391 20.78 -10.56 -16.36
CA LYS A 391 20.57 -11.30 -15.12
C LYS A 391 19.10 -11.54 -14.82
N LEU A 392 18.85 -12.57 -14.01
CA LEU A 392 17.54 -12.78 -13.40
C LEU A 392 17.35 -11.78 -12.26
N CYS A 393 16.22 -11.09 -12.27
CA CYS A 393 15.81 -10.11 -11.29
C CYS A 393 14.54 -10.62 -10.59
N ILE A 394 14.33 -10.21 -9.34
CA ILE A 394 13.13 -10.57 -8.57
C ILE A 394 12.27 -9.34 -8.26
N GLY A 395 10.97 -9.57 -8.10
CA GLY A 395 9.94 -8.55 -8.08
C GLY A 395 9.25 -8.40 -9.44
N PRO A 396 8.26 -7.50 -9.56
CA PRO A 396 7.77 -6.61 -8.50
C PRO A 396 6.98 -7.32 -7.39
N PRO A 397 6.84 -6.70 -6.20
CA PRO A 397 6.02 -7.24 -5.10
C PRO A 397 4.54 -7.35 -5.48
N TRP A 398 3.86 -8.40 -4.99
CA TRP A 398 2.43 -8.65 -5.20
C TRP A 398 1.74 -9.28 -3.97
N ASP A 399 0.48 -8.91 -3.72
CA ASP A 399 -0.46 -9.57 -2.80
C ASP A 399 -0.05 -9.53 -1.30
N TYR A 400 -0.22 -8.37 -0.66
CA TYR A 400 0.14 -8.08 0.74
C TYR A 400 -1.06 -7.87 1.66
N ASP A 401 -2.28 -8.17 1.23
CA ASP A 401 -3.50 -8.04 2.05
C ASP A 401 -3.44 -8.89 3.34
N ARG A 402 -2.65 -9.97 3.33
CA ARG A 402 -2.36 -10.84 4.49
C ARG A 402 -1.06 -10.53 5.21
N ALA A 403 -0.31 -9.52 4.79
CA ALA A 403 0.93 -9.13 5.44
C ALA A 403 0.66 -8.41 6.78
N MET A 404 1.71 -8.11 7.53
CA MET A 404 1.68 -7.24 8.73
C MET A 404 0.74 -7.73 9.84
N ASP A 405 0.60 -9.06 9.96
CA ASP A 405 -0.37 -9.71 10.86
C ASP A 405 0.29 -10.72 11.82
N SER A 406 1.62 -10.84 11.76
CA SER A 406 2.44 -11.72 12.62
C SER A 406 3.21 -10.92 13.67
N PRO A 407 3.81 -11.55 14.70
CA PRO A 407 4.62 -10.83 15.69
C PRO A 407 5.79 -10.06 15.03
N PRO A 408 5.82 -8.71 15.09
CA PRO A 408 6.79 -7.89 14.35
C PRO A 408 8.24 -8.04 14.82
N SER A 409 8.45 -8.54 16.04
CA SER A 409 9.73 -8.51 16.74
C SER A 409 10.53 -9.81 16.67
N SER A 410 10.26 -10.71 15.73
CA SER A 410 10.97 -12.01 15.69
C SER A 410 11.10 -12.63 14.30
N GLY A 411 12.31 -13.09 13.99
CA GLY A 411 12.65 -13.94 12.84
C GLY A 411 12.51 -13.26 11.49
N TRP A 412 13.31 -13.70 10.53
CA TRP A 412 13.06 -13.39 9.13
C TRP A 412 11.88 -14.22 8.62
N VAL A 413 11.12 -13.70 7.66
CA VAL A 413 10.00 -14.42 7.03
C VAL A 413 10.49 -15.72 6.40
N TRP A 414 11.68 -15.70 5.77
CA TRP A 414 12.28 -16.90 5.18
C TRP A 414 12.73 -17.95 6.22
N GLU A 415 12.94 -17.55 7.48
CA GLU A 415 13.23 -18.49 8.59
C GLU A 415 11.93 -19.06 9.15
N ASN A 416 10.98 -18.17 9.44
CA ASN A 416 9.72 -18.55 10.08
C ASN A 416 8.88 -19.45 9.16
N CYS A 417 8.93 -19.19 7.84
CA CYS A 417 8.21 -19.88 6.78
C CYS A 417 6.69 -19.92 6.94
N HIS A 418 5.97 -19.96 5.83
CA HIS A 418 4.57 -20.36 5.88
C HIS A 418 4.47 -21.89 5.90
N PRO A 419 3.63 -22.51 6.76
CA PRO A 419 3.57 -23.96 6.87
C PRO A 419 3.08 -24.65 5.59
N LEU A 420 2.26 -23.97 4.78
CA LEU A 420 1.68 -24.56 3.57
C LEU A 420 2.46 -24.26 2.29
N TRP A 421 3.31 -23.23 2.27
CA TRP A 421 3.93 -22.75 1.02
C TRP A 421 5.42 -23.08 0.97
N PRO A 422 5.95 -23.56 -0.17
CA PRO A 422 7.32 -24.03 -0.30
C PRO A 422 8.22 -22.84 -0.52
N PHE A 423 9.07 -22.54 0.46
CA PHE A 423 9.99 -21.43 0.36
C PHE A 423 11.29 -21.92 -0.28
N PRO A 424 11.82 -21.26 -1.31
CA PRO A 424 13.06 -21.68 -1.92
C PRO A 424 14.21 -21.57 -0.91
N PHE A 425 15.18 -22.46 -1.03
CA PHE A 425 16.40 -22.44 -0.19
C PHE A 425 17.28 -21.20 -0.40
N TRP A 426 16.92 -20.33 -1.37
CA TRP A 426 17.77 -19.25 -1.84
C TRP A 426 18.15 -18.29 -0.72
N TRP A 427 17.16 -17.86 0.06
CA TRP A 427 17.33 -16.85 1.09
C TRP A 427 18.26 -17.32 2.19
N SER A 428 18.08 -18.55 2.69
CA SER A 428 18.96 -19.10 3.72
C SER A 428 20.38 -19.30 3.22
N LYS A 429 20.56 -19.73 1.97
CA LYS A 429 21.88 -19.94 1.37
C LYS A 429 22.59 -18.62 1.11
N MET A 430 21.95 -17.64 0.48
CA MET A 430 22.50 -16.29 0.28
C MET A 430 22.82 -15.62 1.61
N TYR A 431 21.98 -15.79 2.63
CA TYR A 431 22.24 -15.24 3.96
C TYR A 431 23.47 -15.86 4.64
N THR A 432 24.01 -17.00 4.18
CA THR A 432 25.31 -17.51 4.68
C THR A 432 26.52 -16.78 4.09
N ASP A 433 26.38 -16.12 2.94
CA ASP A 433 27.42 -15.29 2.32
C ASP A 433 27.61 -13.99 3.12
N SER A 434 28.81 -13.77 3.65
CA SER A 434 29.13 -12.56 4.42
C SER A 434 29.03 -11.28 3.59
N VAL A 435 29.33 -11.35 2.28
CA VAL A 435 29.22 -10.19 1.39
C VAL A 435 27.75 -9.83 1.19
N TYR A 436 26.88 -10.82 0.98
CA TYR A 436 25.44 -10.59 0.86
C TYR A 436 24.85 -9.96 2.12
N ARG A 437 25.19 -10.47 3.33
CA ARG A 437 24.70 -9.88 4.58
C ARG A 437 25.18 -8.44 4.76
N HIS A 438 26.42 -8.15 4.39
CA HIS A 438 26.96 -6.80 4.44
C HIS A 438 26.25 -5.86 3.46
N GLU A 439 26.04 -6.28 2.21
CA GLU A 439 25.29 -5.50 1.21
C GLU A 439 23.84 -5.25 1.63
N LEU A 440 23.17 -6.26 2.20
CA LEU A 440 21.83 -6.14 2.77
C LEU A 440 21.79 -5.08 3.88
N ALA A 441 22.73 -5.13 4.83
CA ALA A 441 22.81 -4.16 5.91
C ALA A 441 23.12 -2.74 5.40
N CYS A 442 24.08 -2.58 4.50
CA CYS A 442 24.40 -1.30 3.87
C CYS A 442 23.20 -0.72 3.12
N ARG A 443 22.49 -1.54 2.34
CA ARG A 443 21.28 -1.13 1.62
C ARG A 443 20.17 -0.74 2.58
N TRP A 444 19.92 -1.55 3.62
CA TRP A 444 18.93 -1.26 4.64
C TRP A 444 19.21 0.08 5.34
N PHE A 445 20.41 0.28 5.89
CA PHE A 445 20.72 1.51 6.63
C PHE A 445 20.72 2.75 5.73
N SER A 446 21.20 2.65 4.48
CA SER A 446 21.09 3.74 3.51
C SER A 446 19.64 4.15 3.25
N LEU A 447 18.73 3.18 3.15
CA LEU A 447 17.30 3.45 3.00
C LEU A 447 16.68 4.01 4.28
N ARG A 448 17.11 3.56 5.47
CA ARG A 448 16.60 4.01 6.77
C ARG A 448 16.95 5.45 7.10
N GLU A 449 18.01 6.01 6.51
CA GLU A 449 18.34 7.43 6.63
C GLU A 449 17.26 8.36 6.04
N ASN A 450 16.49 7.90 5.05
CA ASN A 450 15.47 8.72 4.42
C ASN A 450 14.25 7.90 3.97
N GLU A 451 14.35 7.13 2.90
CA GLU A 451 13.19 6.54 2.20
C GLU A 451 12.35 5.60 3.06
N LEU A 452 13.02 4.80 3.89
CA LEU A 452 12.40 3.86 4.83
C LEU A 452 12.41 4.40 6.27
N ALA A 453 12.64 5.69 6.51
CA ALA A 453 12.61 6.24 7.86
C ALA A 453 11.22 6.08 8.52
N ASN A 454 11.18 5.90 9.85
CA ASN A 454 9.93 5.72 10.59
C ASN A 454 8.89 6.80 10.27
N GLY A 455 9.31 8.06 10.20
CA GLY A 455 8.44 9.19 9.87
C GLY A 455 7.80 9.08 8.48
N LYS A 456 8.48 8.50 7.48
CA LYS A 456 7.93 8.30 6.14
C LYS A 456 6.81 7.27 6.14
N PHE A 457 7.00 6.14 6.83
CA PHE A 457 5.96 5.12 6.99
C PHE A 457 4.72 5.70 7.66
N MET A 458 4.88 6.41 8.78
CA MET A 458 3.75 7.01 9.48
C MET A 458 3.04 8.05 8.62
N ALA A 459 3.80 8.94 7.95
CA ALA A 459 3.22 9.97 7.09
C ALA A 459 2.44 9.36 5.91
N PHE A 460 2.96 8.31 5.27
CA PHE A 460 2.26 7.64 4.18
C PHE A 460 0.96 6.97 4.66
N ILE A 461 1.03 6.21 5.77
CA ILE A 461 -0.14 5.56 6.38
C ILE A 461 -1.19 6.61 6.74
N ASP A 462 -0.79 7.70 7.41
CA ASP A 462 -1.70 8.78 7.80
C ASP A 462 -2.32 9.47 6.58
N SER A 463 -1.51 9.78 5.55
CA SER A 463 -2.02 10.43 4.33
C SER A 463 -3.13 9.64 3.65
N THR A 464 -3.03 8.30 3.66
CA THR A 464 -4.01 7.43 3.04
C THR A 464 -5.20 7.17 3.95
N ALA A 465 -4.95 6.89 5.25
CA ALA A 465 -5.98 6.68 6.25
C ALA A 465 -6.88 7.90 6.44
N ASN A 466 -6.33 9.12 6.33
CA ASN A 466 -7.08 10.37 6.43
C ASN A 466 -8.18 10.51 5.36
N LEU A 467 -8.01 9.93 4.17
CA LEU A 467 -9.08 9.88 3.17
C LEU A 467 -10.18 8.91 3.61
N LEU A 468 -9.80 7.78 4.18
CA LEU A 468 -10.71 6.73 4.63
C LEU A 468 -11.51 7.14 5.89
N TYR A 469 -10.92 7.95 6.78
CA TYR A 469 -11.61 8.49 7.96
C TYR A 469 -12.75 9.46 7.64
N GLN A 470 -12.79 10.03 6.44
CA GLN A 470 -13.82 11.00 6.03
C GLN A 470 -15.15 10.34 5.59
N GLY A 471 -15.43 9.14 6.09
CA GLY A 471 -16.65 8.37 5.80
C GLY A 471 -16.48 7.09 4.98
N PRO A 472 -15.53 6.95 4.02
CA PRO A 472 -15.41 5.73 3.23
C PRO A 472 -15.21 4.45 4.06
N ALA A 473 -14.36 4.50 5.09
CA ALA A 473 -14.16 3.35 5.98
C ALA A 473 -15.44 2.98 6.73
N GLU A 474 -16.16 3.96 7.29
CA GLU A 474 -17.42 3.75 7.99
C GLU A 474 -18.44 3.04 7.10
N ARG A 475 -18.65 3.55 5.87
CA ARG A 475 -19.56 2.93 4.91
C ARG A 475 -19.11 1.53 4.53
N ASN A 476 -17.80 1.34 4.28
CA ASN A 476 -17.25 0.02 3.96
C ASN A 476 -17.57 -1.00 5.07
N TYR A 477 -17.36 -0.65 6.35
CA TYR A 477 -17.58 -1.59 7.45
C TYR A 477 -19.04 -1.69 7.91
N ALA A 478 -19.90 -0.74 7.52
CA ALA A 478 -21.35 -0.90 7.59
C ALA A 478 -21.83 -2.00 6.61
N THR A 479 -21.24 -2.08 5.41
CA THR A 479 -21.51 -3.14 4.42
C THR A 479 -20.82 -4.46 4.78
N TRP A 480 -19.53 -4.40 5.13
CA TRP A 480 -18.67 -5.56 5.38
C TRP A 480 -18.20 -5.54 6.82
N GLN A 481 -18.95 -6.21 7.71
CA GLN A 481 -18.71 -6.17 9.16
C GLN A 481 -17.51 -7.04 9.60
N THR A 482 -16.32 -6.79 9.02
CA THR A 482 -15.09 -7.57 9.22
C THR A 482 -14.20 -7.09 10.37
N LEU A 483 -14.53 -5.94 10.96
CA LEU A 483 -13.75 -5.31 12.04
C LEU A 483 -13.70 -6.12 13.34
N ASN A 484 -14.65 -7.05 13.55
CA ASN A 484 -14.69 -7.96 14.69
C ASN A 484 -14.53 -7.25 16.07
N GLY A 485 -15.14 -6.07 16.23
CA GLY A 485 -15.11 -5.30 17.48
C GLY A 485 -13.91 -4.36 17.64
N ILE A 486 -12.93 -4.37 16.73
CA ILE A 486 -11.81 -3.41 16.71
C ILE A 486 -12.17 -2.25 15.80
N SER A 487 -12.16 -1.01 16.31
CA SER A 487 -12.49 0.15 15.48
C SER A 487 -11.49 0.35 14.34
N TYR A 488 -11.93 0.91 13.22
CA TYR A 488 -11.04 1.21 12.10
C TYR A 488 -9.83 2.08 12.50
N PRO A 489 -9.97 3.18 13.29
CA PRO A 489 -8.82 3.92 13.80
C PRO A 489 -7.84 3.07 14.61
N GLN A 490 -8.34 2.10 15.40
CA GLN A 490 -7.48 1.18 16.13
C GLN A 490 -6.72 0.23 15.18
N GLN A 491 -7.35 -0.23 14.09
CA GLN A 491 -6.65 -1.04 13.07
C GLN A 491 -5.49 -0.27 12.44
N VAL A 492 -5.69 1.00 12.10
CA VAL A 492 -4.62 1.86 11.56
C VAL A 492 -3.53 2.09 12.60
N LEU A 493 -3.88 2.31 13.87
CA LEU A 493 -2.89 2.43 14.95
C LEU A 493 -2.08 1.14 15.13
N ASN A 494 -2.73 -0.03 15.08
CA ASN A 494 -2.06 -1.33 15.14
C ASN A 494 -1.05 -1.51 14.01
N LEU A 495 -1.43 -1.13 12.78
CA LEU A 495 -0.52 -1.16 11.63
C LEU A 495 0.70 -0.25 11.85
N LYS A 496 0.50 0.97 12.37
CA LYS A 496 1.61 1.89 12.67
C LYS A 496 2.55 1.32 13.74
N MET A 497 2.00 0.75 14.82
CA MET A 497 2.80 0.10 15.87
C MET A 497 3.57 -1.10 15.31
N PHE A 498 2.91 -1.93 14.50
CA PHE A 498 3.54 -3.05 13.82
C PHE A 498 4.74 -2.58 12.98
N MET A 499 4.55 -1.58 12.13
CA MET A 499 5.60 -1.05 11.27
C MET A 499 6.77 -0.54 12.10
N TYR A 500 6.51 0.27 13.13
CA TYR A 500 7.56 0.78 13.99
C TYR A 500 8.39 -0.34 14.64
N GLN A 501 7.71 -1.35 15.19
CA GLN A 501 8.36 -2.48 15.85
C GLN A 501 9.16 -3.33 14.86
N ARG A 502 8.62 -3.61 13.68
CA ARG A 502 9.29 -4.42 12.67
C ARG A 502 10.53 -3.72 12.13
N LEU A 503 10.43 -2.44 11.80
CA LEU A 503 11.56 -1.64 11.32
C LEU A 503 12.68 -1.58 12.37
N THR A 504 12.32 -1.36 13.64
CA THR A 504 13.29 -1.36 14.77
C THR A 504 13.98 -2.71 14.92
N TRP A 505 13.23 -3.82 14.82
CA TRP A 505 13.81 -5.16 14.88
C TRP A 505 14.81 -5.41 13.73
N ILE A 506 14.50 -4.98 12.50
CA ILE A 506 15.44 -5.14 11.38
C ILE A 506 16.69 -4.28 11.61
N ASP A 507 16.55 -3.05 12.12
CA ASP A 507 17.70 -2.20 12.50
C ASP A 507 18.63 -2.95 13.48
N GLU A 508 18.08 -3.53 14.54
CA GLU A 508 18.83 -4.27 15.55
C GLU A 508 19.55 -5.50 14.98
N ILE A 509 18.86 -6.29 14.15
CA ILE A 509 19.41 -7.54 13.59
C ILE A 509 20.49 -7.28 12.54
N LEU A 510 20.38 -6.19 11.76
CA LEU A 510 21.36 -5.85 10.73
C LEU A 510 22.52 -4.99 11.23
N THR A 511 22.40 -4.36 12.41
CA THR A 511 23.46 -3.53 13.01
C THR A 511 24.84 -4.23 13.03
N PRO A 512 24.96 -5.52 13.42
CA PRO A 512 26.27 -6.20 13.44
C PRO A 512 26.93 -6.39 12.06
N PHE A 513 26.19 -6.18 10.96
CA PHE A 513 26.67 -6.39 9.59
C PHE A 513 26.82 -5.07 8.80
N GLY A 514 26.31 -3.96 9.34
CA GLY A 514 26.35 -2.64 8.69
C GLY A 514 27.76 -2.04 8.64
N ALA A 515 27.93 -1.00 7.83
CA ALA A 515 29.17 -0.25 7.78
C ALA A 515 29.41 0.49 9.11
N GLU A 516 30.46 0.12 9.85
CA GLU A 516 31.14 1.13 10.65
C GLU A 516 31.71 2.16 9.67
N LEU A 517 31.38 3.44 9.86
CA LEU A 517 32.09 4.51 9.16
C LEU A 517 33.58 4.31 9.41
N PRO A 518 34.44 4.28 8.37
CA PRO A 518 35.87 4.15 8.60
C PRO A 518 36.32 5.26 9.53
N LEU A 519 36.90 4.89 10.68
CA LEU A 519 37.63 5.81 11.54
C LEU A 519 38.87 6.27 10.75
N VAL A 520 38.74 7.36 10.00
CA VAL A 520 39.90 8.09 9.48
C VAL A 520 40.54 8.78 10.68
N GLN A 521 41.62 8.19 11.19
CA GLN A 521 42.54 8.90 12.06
C GLN A 521 43.14 10.05 11.24
N ILE A 522 42.68 11.28 11.47
CA ILE A 522 43.38 12.46 10.98
C ILE A 522 44.67 12.53 11.80
N PRO A 523 45.87 12.43 11.20
CA PRO A 523 47.10 12.62 11.94
C PRO A 523 47.05 14.00 12.62
N GLU A 524 47.34 14.07 13.91
CA GLU A 524 47.59 15.37 14.54
C GLU A 524 48.74 16.04 13.79
N ASP A 525 48.54 17.29 13.37
CA ASP A 525 49.60 18.10 12.77
C ASP A 525 50.80 18.10 13.72
N THR A 526 51.95 17.64 13.22
CA THR A 526 53.24 17.66 13.93
C THR A 526 54.01 18.93 13.63
#